data_AF-A0A948VBP4-F1
#
_entry.id   AF-A0A948VBP4-F1
#
_cell.length_a   1.000
_cell.length_b   1.000
_cell.length_c   1.000
_cell.angle_alpha   90.00
_cell.angle_beta   90.00
_cell.angle_gamma   90.00
#
_symmetry.space_group_name_H-M   'P 1'
#
loop_
_entity.id
_entity.type
_entity.pdbx_description
1 polymer ?
#
loop_
_entity_poly.entity_id
_entity_poly.type
_entity_poly.pdbx_seq_one_letter_code
_entity_poly.pdbx_strand_id
1 'polypeptide(L)'
;MFKKLIILALVSLVAAGAMAGVPDGALQSTSKFPVMKDDAGISSATGLLDCSGAIEIALDNVYYGTNVGAPNNVDYYSCSTWLESGGEVVYHLFLAEPAMWEASIVGNGCDLDLAVLDSCDEDLGCLIVADSGVVTNVPVSGDFYFVVDGYSGAACNFNFTINSVTPPEPVDFCALVDQGTGNFFTGTTCNGQNLLGSLDCAAYTHAGLEYYYEIFMPSGSSFTATVTNTADGALWLLDACA
;
A
#
# COMPACT_ATOMS: atom_id res chain seq x y z
N MET A 1 35.20 -1.96 17.46
CA MET A 1 33.76 -1.67 17.58
C MET A 1 33.02 -2.96 17.28
N PHE A 2 32.16 -3.42 18.18
CA PHE A 2 31.39 -4.66 17.99
C PHE A 2 30.10 -4.34 17.22
N LYS A 3 29.66 -5.24 16.34
CA LYS A 3 28.39 -5.13 15.64
C LYS A 3 27.41 -6.13 16.26
N LYS A 4 26.22 -5.65 16.61
CA LYS A 4 25.06 -6.47 16.98
C LYS A 4 24.27 -6.72 15.70
N LEU A 5 23.73 -7.91 15.56
CA LEU A 5 22.93 -8.30 14.40
C LEU A 5 21.68 -9.01 14.91
N ILE A 6 20.54 -8.69 14.32
CA ILE A 6 19.25 -9.30 14.64
C ILE A 6 18.87 -10.23 13.51
N ILE A 7 18.46 -11.43 13.90
CA ILE A 7 17.96 -12.46 13.01
C ILE A 7 16.47 -12.62 13.29
N LEU A 8 15.65 -12.43 12.26
CA LEU A 8 14.22 -12.66 12.32
C LEU A 8 13.89 -13.92 11.51
N ALA A 9 13.30 -14.91 12.17
CA ALA A 9 12.73 -16.08 11.53
C ALA A 9 11.21 -15.99 11.55
N LEU A 10 10.59 -16.18 10.40
CA LEU A 10 9.14 -16.15 10.22
C LEU A 10 8.69 -17.45 9.55
N VAL A 11 7.59 -18.04 10.04
CA VAL A 11 6.94 -19.19 9.38
C VAL A 11 5.62 -18.70 8.82
N SER A 12 5.51 -18.73 7.50
CA SER A 12 4.27 -18.56 6.79
C SER A 12 3.43 -19.81 6.99
N LEU A 13 2.32 -19.70 7.71
CA LEU A 13 1.23 -20.66 7.49
C LEU A 13 0.63 -20.28 6.13
N VAL A 14 1.01 -21.03 5.09
CA VAL A 14 0.20 -21.07 3.88
C VAL A 14 -1.13 -21.67 4.31
N ALA A 15 -2.11 -20.82 4.60
CA ALA A 15 -3.50 -21.24 4.50
C ALA A 15 -3.64 -21.72 3.06
N ALA A 16 -3.79 -23.04 2.88
CA ALA A 16 -4.16 -23.64 1.62
C ALA A 16 -5.57 -23.15 1.28
N GLY A 17 -5.64 -21.95 0.73
CA GLY A 17 -6.75 -21.43 -0.04
C GLY A 17 -6.25 -21.33 -1.46
N ALA A 18 -6.79 -22.20 -2.32
CA ALA A 18 -6.65 -22.08 -3.75
C ALA A 18 -6.87 -20.63 -4.21
N MET A 19 -6.19 -20.27 -5.30
CA MET A 19 -6.47 -19.10 -6.16
C MET A 19 -7.99 -18.80 -6.19
N ALA A 20 -8.42 -17.93 -5.28
CA ALA A 20 -9.68 -17.23 -5.38
C ALA A 20 -9.28 -15.86 -5.91
N GLY A 21 -9.99 -15.38 -6.93
CA GLY A 21 -9.85 -14.00 -7.37
C GLY A 21 -9.80 -13.09 -6.14
N VAL A 22 -8.97 -12.05 -6.20
CA VAL A 22 -9.08 -10.92 -5.28
C VAL A 22 -10.58 -10.66 -5.14
N PRO A 23 -11.16 -10.82 -3.94
CA PRO A 23 -12.59 -10.59 -3.80
C PRO A 23 -12.82 -9.15 -4.28
N ASP A 24 -13.70 -9.02 -5.25
CA ASP A 24 -14.33 -7.78 -5.68
C ASP A 24 -14.63 -6.97 -4.39
N GLY A 25 -13.81 -5.96 -4.09
CA GLY A 25 -13.80 -5.25 -2.79
C GLY A 25 -12.50 -5.22 -1.96
N ALA A 26 -11.39 -5.84 -2.36
CA ALA A 26 -10.11 -5.70 -1.63
C ALA A 26 -9.34 -4.46 -2.05
N LEU A 27 -8.93 -3.64 -1.08
CA LEU A 27 -8.14 -2.43 -1.32
C LEU A 27 -6.78 -2.77 -1.94
N GLN A 28 -6.42 -2.06 -3.01
CA GLN A 28 -5.11 -2.22 -3.64
C GLN A 28 -4.03 -1.42 -2.89
N SER A 29 -2.83 -1.99 -2.76
CA SER A 29 -1.69 -1.38 -2.06
C SER A 29 -0.74 -0.64 -3.01
N THR A 30 -0.21 0.49 -2.57
CA THR A 30 0.37 1.53 -3.44
C THR A 30 1.91 1.57 -3.48
N SER A 31 2.58 0.43 -3.68
CA SER A 31 4.05 0.39 -3.74
C SER A 31 4.73 1.31 -4.78
N LYS A 32 3.93 1.99 -5.63
CA LYS A 32 4.36 2.90 -6.69
C LYS A 32 4.14 4.39 -6.38
N PHE A 33 3.57 4.76 -5.23
CA PHE A 33 3.28 6.17 -4.96
C PHE A 33 4.57 6.94 -4.65
N PRO A 34 4.76 8.14 -5.23
CA PRO A 34 5.91 8.98 -4.90
C PRO A 34 5.81 9.43 -3.44
N VAL A 35 6.86 9.16 -2.65
CA VAL A 35 6.93 9.47 -1.20
C VAL A 35 6.96 10.99 -0.96
N MET A 36 7.57 11.74 -1.87
CA MET A 36 7.58 13.21 -1.87
C MET A 36 7.53 13.70 -3.31
N LYS A 37 6.62 14.64 -3.58
CA LYS A 37 6.62 15.41 -4.81
C LYS A 37 7.25 16.77 -4.51
N ASP A 38 8.46 16.97 -5.01
CA ASP A 38 9.02 18.31 -5.10
C ASP A 38 8.07 19.16 -5.96
N ASP A 39 7.87 20.45 -5.62
CA ASP A 39 7.09 21.45 -6.36
C ASP A 39 7.66 21.70 -7.77
N ALA A 40 7.72 20.67 -8.61
CA ALA A 40 8.13 20.73 -10.00
C ALA A 40 7.04 21.49 -10.74
N GLY A 41 7.31 22.78 -10.93
CA GLY A 41 6.34 23.79 -11.32
C GLY A 41 5.44 23.41 -12.49
N ILE A 42 4.19 23.88 -12.38
CA ILE A 42 3.12 23.99 -13.39
C ILE A 42 3.49 23.32 -14.72
N SER A 43 3.41 22.00 -14.75
CA SER A 43 3.22 21.26 -15.99
C SER A 43 1.83 21.65 -16.49
N SER A 44 1.76 22.23 -17.69
CA SER A 44 0.47 22.40 -18.36
C SER A 44 -0.10 21.00 -18.53
N ALA A 45 -1.18 20.68 -17.82
CA ALA A 45 -1.94 19.46 -18.06
C ALA A 45 -2.17 19.31 -19.56
N THR A 46 -1.66 18.22 -20.13
CA THR A 46 -1.84 17.87 -21.54
C THR A 46 -2.93 16.82 -21.71
N GLY A 47 -3.32 16.17 -20.61
CA GLY A 47 -4.41 15.21 -20.53
C GLY A 47 -5.79 15.80 -20.83
N LEU A 48 -6.69 14.91 -21.16
CA LEU A 48 -8.11 15.12 -21.40
C LEU A 48 -8.89 15.31 -20.10
N LEU A 49 -8.36 14.84 -18.96
CA LEU A 49 -9.00 14.97 -17.65
C LEU A 49 -9.22 16.45 -17.27
N ASP A 50 -10.47 16.82 -16.98
CA ASP A 50 -10.83 18.17 -16.53
C ASP A 50 -10.92 18.25 -15.00
N CYS A 51 -9.88 18.78 -14.36
CA CYS A 51 -9.89 19.03 -12.92
C CYS A 51 -10.25 20.47 -12.54
N SER A 52 -10.68 21.32 -13.48
CA SER A 52 -11.03 22.72 -13.18
C SER A 52 -12.22 22.85 -12.22
N GLY A 53 -13.06 21.81 -12.16
CA GLY A 53 -14.18 21.66 -11.23
C GLY A 53 -13.96 20.59 -10.16
N ALA A 54 -12.71 20.18 -9.89
CA ALA A 54 -12.43 19.14 -8.90
C ALA A 54 -12.99 19.52 -7.52
N ILE A 55 -13.58 18.54 -6.84
CA ILE A 55 -14.16 18.72 -5.51
C ILE A 55 -13.04 18.60 -4.48
N GLU A 56 -12.77 19.69 -3.77
CA GLU A 56 -11.79 19.70 -2.67
C GLU A 56 -12.26 18.81 -1.51
N ILE A 57 -11.39 17.90 -1.08
CA ILE A 57 -11.65 16.94 0.01
C ILE A 57 -10.61 17.04 1.13
N ALA A 58 -10.94 16.41 2.25
CA ALA A 58 -10.05 16.24 3.39
C ALA A 58 -10.17 14.82 3.91
N LEU A 59 -9.11 14.33 4.53
CA LEU A 59 -9.12 13.04 5.22
C LEU A 59 -10.22 12.98 6.30
N ASP A 60 -10.64 11.75 6.61
CA ASP A 60 -11.64 11.40 7.63
C ASP A 60 -13.06 11.90 7.29
N ASN A 61 -13.43 11.83 6.01
CA ASN A 61 -14.73 12.26 5.50
C ASN A 61 -15.37 11.25 4.55
N VAL A 62 -16.69 11.38 4.39
CA VAL A 62 -17.49 10.66 3.40
C VAL A 62 -18.15 11.67 2.48
N TYR A 63 -18.00 11.45 1.18
CA TYR A 63 -18.55 12.25 0.10
C TYR A 63 -19.60 11.44 -0.65
N TYR A 64 -20.77 12.04 -0.87
CA TYR A 64 -21.85 11.44 -1.63
C TYR A 64 -21.85 12.01 -3.03
N GLY A 65 -21.82 11.14 -4.04
CA GLY A 65 -21.65 11.53 -5.44
C GLY A 65 -22.50 10.72 -6.41
N THR A 66 -22.42 11.12 -7.67
CA THR A 66 -23.01 10.40 -8.80
C THR A 66 -22.23 10.74 -10.06
N ASN A 67 -21.88 9.73 -10.86
CA ASN A 67 -21.30 9.95 -12.19
C ASN A 67 -22.38 9.94 -13.29
N VAL A 68 -23.66 9.85 -12.92
CA VAL A 68 -24.77 9.89 -13.88
C VAL A 68 -24.83 11.24 -14.58
N GLY A 69 -24.51 11.25 -15.87
CA GLY A 69 -24.49 12.46 -16.68
C GLY A 69 -23.25 13.34 -16.45
N ALA A 70 -22.24 12.83 -15.74
CA ALA A 70 -20.93 13.45 -15.69
C ALA A 70 -20.27 13.44 -17.09
N PRO A 71 -19.33 14.34 -17.38
CA PRO A 71 -18.51 14.26 -18.57
C PRO A 71 -17.79 12.90 -18.66
N ASN A 72 -17.60 12.38 -19.87
CA ASN A 72 -16.67 11.30 -20.15
C ASN A 72 -15.64 11.85 -21.15
N ASN A 73 -14.52 12.35 -20.63
CA ASN A 73 -13.37 12.84 -21.38
C ASN A 73 -12.24 11.79 -21.49
N VAL A 74 -12.18 10.83 -20.56
CA VAL A 74 -11.08 9.87 -20.40
C VAL A 74 -11.63 8.45 -20.41
N ASP A 75 -11.40 7.70 -21.49
CA ASP A 75 -11.78 6.28 -21.55
C ASP A 75 -10.70 5.35 -20.94
N TYR A 76 -9.44 5.83 -20.84
CA TYR A 76 -8.29 5.05 -20.42
C TYR A 76 -7.30 5.89 -19.63
N TYR A 77 -6.84 5.35 -18.51
CA TYR A 77 -5.76 5.91 -17.71
C TYR A 77 -4.46 5.12 -17.95
N SER A 78 -3.31 5.79 -18.04
CA SER A 78 -2.06 5.13 -18.51
C SER A 78 -1.57 3.97 -17.64
N CYS A 79 -1.99 3.94 -16.37
CA CYS A 79 -1.63 2.91 -15.42
C CYS A 79 -2.62 1.72 -15.39
N SER A 80 -3.65 1.73 -16.24
CA SER A 80 -4.64 0.66 -16.37
C SER A 80 -4.91 0.31 -17.84
N THR A 81 -5.52 -0.85 -18.08
CA THR A 81 -6.04 -1.26 -19.40
C THR A 81 -7.56 -1.35 -19.42
N TRP A 82 -8.23 -0.98 -18.32
CA TRP A 82 -9.68 -1.01 -18.20
C TRP A 82 -10.31 0.15 -18.96
N LEU A 83 -11.51 -0.11 -19.49
CA LEU A 83 -12.28 0.89 -20.24
C LEU A 83 -13.16 1.63 -19.25
N GLU A 84 -12.73 2.81 -18.82
CA GLU A 84 -13.42 3.65 -17.84
C GLU A 84 -14.30 4.67 -18.56
N SER A 85 -15.29 4.21 -19.33
CA SER A 85 -16.06 5.08 -20.23
C SER A 85 -17.38 5.59 -19.62
N GLY A 86 -17.49 5.65 -18.30
CA GLY A 86 -18.72 5.95 -17.56
C GLY A 86 -18.99 7.44 -17.46
N GLY A 87 -18.07 8.13 -16.81
CA GLY A 87 -18.06 9.57 -16.61
C GLY A 87 -17.28 9.92 -15.35
N GLU A 88 -16.45 10.97 -15.43
CA GLU A 88 -15.50 11.32 -14.39
C GLU A 88 -16.14 12.20 -13.30
N VAL A 89 -16.00 11.78 -12.05
CA VAL A 89 -16.16 12.67 -10.89
C VAL A 89 -14.81 12.85 -10.21
N VAL A 90 -14.25 14.05 -10.32
CA VAL A 90 -12.89 14.36 -9.86
C VAL A 90 -12.92 15.00 -8.47
N TYR A 91 -12.15 14.43 -7.55
CA TYR A 91 -11.86 14.99 -6.24
C TYR A 91 -10.38 15.36 -6.14
N HIS A 92 -10.07 16.37 -5.33
CA HIS A 92 -8.72 16.87 -5.11
C HIS A 92 -8.39 16.91 -3.61
N LEU A 93 -7.27 16.28 -3.24
CA LEU A 93 -6.73 16.26 -1.89
C LEU A 93 -5.32 16.86 -1.93
N PHE A 94 -5.10 17.89 -1.12
CA PHE A 94 -3.75 18.38 -0.85
C PHE A 94 -3.27 17.96 0.55
N LEU A 95 -2.13 17.28 0.60
CA LEU A 95 -1.47 16.87 1.85
C LEU A 95 -0.21 17.70 2.09
N ALA A 96 -0.31 18.71 2.95
CA ALA A 96 0.81 19.58 3.30
C ALA A 96 1.94 18.85 4.06
N GLU A 97 1.59 17.79 4.79
CA GLU A 97 2.53 16.96 5.55
C GLU A 97 2.33 15.49 5.15
N PRO A 98 3.39 14.65 5.21
CA PRO A 98 3.28 13.23 4.89
C PRO A 98 2.25 12.53 5.77
N ALA A 99 1.26 11.89 5.15
CA ALA A 99 0.23 11.11 5.82
C ALA A 99 -0.01 9.80 5.07
N MET A 100 -0.42 8.77 5.82
CA MET A 100 -1.01 7.58 5.21
C MET A 100 -2.53 7.74 5.19
N TRP A 101 -3.15 7.20 4.15
CA TRP A 101 -4.59 7.25 3.96
C TRP A 101 -5.11 6.00 3.24
N GLU A 102 -6.41 5.79 3.39
CA GLU A 102 -7.20 4.79 2.69
C GLU A 102 -8.38 5.49 2.02
N ALA A 103 -8.57 5.23 0.73
CA ALA A 103 -9.66 5.75 -0.07
C ALA A 103 -10.49 4.58 -0.60
N SER A 104 -11.82 4.66 -0.51
CA SER A 104 -12.72 3.60 -0.99
C SER A 104 -13.99 4.17 -1.58
N ILE A 105 -14.55 3.43 -2.53
CA ILE A 105 -15.82 3.73 -3.18
C ILE A 105 -16.82 2.60 -2.96
N VAL A 106 -18.09 2.96 -2.84
CA VAL A 106 -19.21 2.01 -2.85
C VAL A 106 -20.22 2.49 -3.89
N GLY A 107 -20.21 1.84 -5.05
CA GLY A 107 -21.20 2.05 -6.11
C GLY A 107 -22.54 1.37 -5.77
N ASN A 108 -23.65 2.07 -5.93
CA ASN A 108 -24.99 1.53 -5.64
C ASN A 108 -25.47 0.58 -6.76
N GLY A 109 -24.74 -0.52 -6.97
CA GLY A 109 -25.09 -1.59 -7.91
C GLY A 109 -24.61 -1.40 -9.35
N CYS A 110 -23.60 -0.54 -9.56
CA CYS A 110 -22.89 -0.43 -10.83
C CYS A 110 -21.38 -0.60 -10.61
N ASP A 111 -20.69 -0.91 -11.71
CA ASP A 111 -19.26 -1.15 -11.77
C ASP A 111 -18.55 0.21 -11.82
N LEU A 112 -18.10 0.69 -10.66
CA LEU A 112 -17.36 1.95 -10.56
C LEU A 112 -15.94 1.64 -10.14
N ASP A 113 -15.01 2.41 -10.65
CA ASP A 113 -13.59 2.27 -10.40
C ASP A 113 -13.03 3.57 -9.84
N LEU A 114 -11.94 3.45 -9.09
CA LEU A 114 -11.22 4.58 -8.50
C LEU A 114 -9.84 4.71 -9.15
N ALA A 115 -9.66 5.74 -9.97
CA ALA A 115 -8.34 6.16 -10.43
C ALA A 115 -7.73 7.14 -9.42
N VAL A 116 -6.45 6.95 -9.09
CA VAL A 116 -5.66 7.87 -8.27
C VAL A 116 -4.50 8.42 -9.10
N LEU A 117 -4.37 9.74 -9.11
CA LEU A 117 -3.35 10.45 -9.86
C LEU A 117 -2.59 11.43 -8.97
N ASP A 118 -1.31 11.67 -9.26
CA ASP A 118 -0.49 12.69 -8.57
C ASP A 118 -0.48 14.05 -9.30
N SER A 119 -1.20 14.14 -10.41
CA SER A 119 -1.37 15.34 -11.22
C SER A 119 -2.64 15.21 -12.05
N CYS A 120 -3.21 16.34 -12.46
CA CYS A 120 -4.38 16.37 -13.32
C CYS A 120 -4.00 16.02 -14.78
N ASP A 121 -3.59 14.79 -15.02
CA ASP A 121 -3.21 14.28 -16.32
C ASP A 121 -3.31 12.75 -16.30
N GLU A 122 -4.30 12.18 -17.00
CA GLU A 122 -4.56 10.74 -17.01
C GLU A 122 -3.42 9.90 -17.61
N ASP A 123 -2.56 10.53 -18.41
CA ASP A 123 -1.44 9.87 -19.06
C ASP A 123 -0.18 9.91 -18.21
N LEU A 124 0.16 11.06 -17.65
CA LEU A 124 1.41 11.26 -16.89
C LEU A 124 1.24 11.09 -15.39
N GLY A 125 0.05 11.37 -14.86
CA GLY A 125 -0.23 11.41 -13.43
C GLY A 125 -0.80 10.12 -12.84
N CYS A 126 -1.23 9.17 -13.67
CA CYS A 126 -1.87 7.94 -13.21
C CYS A 126 -0.95 7.09 -12.32
N LEU A 127 -1.36 6.89 -11.06
CA LEU A 127 -0.66 6.04 -10.12
C LEU A 127 -1.26 4.64 -10.06
N ILE A 128 -2.59 4.55 -9.98
CA ILE A 128 -3.34 3.29 -9.91
C ILE A 128 -4.80 3.47 -10.33
N VAL A 129 -5.43 2.41 -10.86
CA VAL A 129 -6.89 2.26 -10.99
C VAL A 129 -7.29 0.99 -10.23
N ALA A 130 -8.35 1.06 -9.43
CA ALA A 130 -8.79 -0.04 -8.59
C ALA A 130 -10.32 -0.12 -8.48
N ASP A 131 -10.87 -1.34 -8.46
CA ASP A 131 -12.33 -1.62 -8.38
C ASP A 131 -13.03 -0.89 -7.23
N SER A 132 -12.45 -0.89 -6.02
CA SER A 132 -13.19 -0.46 -4.83
C SER A 132 -12.42 0.48 -3.91
N GLY A 133 -11.11 0.61 -4.09
CA GLY A 133 -10.30 1.47 -3.24
C GLY A 133 -8.82 1.13 -3.18
N VAL A 134 -8.11 2.00 -2.48
CA VAL A 134 -6.65 2.09 -2.45
C VAL A 134 -6.20 2.45 -1.04
N VAL A 135 -5.11 1.85 -0.58
CA VAL A 135 -4.48 2.18 0.72
C VAL A 135 -2.99 2.44 0.56
N THR A 136 -2.51 3.54 1.14
CA THR A 136 -1.08 3.84 1.21
C THR A 136 -0.40 3.01 2.29
N ASN A 137 0.75 2.44 1.96
CA ASN A 137 1.59 1.66 2.87
C ASN A 137 2.76 2.45 3.46
N VAL A 138 2.98 3.68 2.98
CA VAL A 138 3.98 4.63 3.48
C VAL A 138 3.38 6.04 3.49
N PRO A 139 3.84 6.95 4.37
CA PRO A 139 3.36 8.33 4.35
C PRO A 139 3.69 9.02 3.01
N VAL A 140 2.69 9.72 2.44
CA VAL A 140 2.81 10.49 1.19
C VAL A 140 2.32 11.93 1.38
N SER A 141 2.80 12.85 0.55
CA SER A 141 2.46 14.29 0.60
C SER A 141 2.30 14.87 -0.80
N GLY A 142 1.69 16.06 -0.91
CA GLY A 142 1.42 16.76 -2.17
C GLY A 142 -0.03 16.63 -2.65
N ASP A 143 -0.24 16.94 -3.92
CA ASP A 143 -1.54 16.87 -4.58
C ASP A 143 -1.88 15.44 -5.02
N PHE A 144 -3.12 15.03 -4.74
CA PHE A 144 -3.72 13.79 -5.22
C PHE A 144 -5.07 14.09 -5.84
N TYR A 145 -5.31 13.52 -7.02
CA TYR A 145 -6.60 13.51 -7.67
C TYR A 145 -7.21 12.11 -7.59
N PHE A 146 -8.47 12.04 -7.17
CA PHE A 146 -9.25 10.81 -7.13
C PHE A 146 -10.36 10.94 -8.16
N VAL A 147 -10.40 10.06 -9.14
CA VAL A 147 -11.44 10.05 -10.16
C VAL A 147 -12.30 8.81 -9.96
N VAL A 148 -13.57 9.04 -9.67
CA VAL A 148 -14.57 7.97 -9.70
C VAL A 148 -15.12 7.91 -11.11
N ASP A 149 -14.92 6.79 -11.77
CA ASP A 149 -15.37 6.51 -13.13
C ASP A 149 -16.12 5.18 -13.18
N GLY A 150 -16.71 4.84 -14.32
CA GLY A 150 -17.45 3.61 -14.49
C GLY A 150 -16.98 2.76 -15.64
N TYR A 151 -16.65 1.51 -15.34
CA TYR A 151 -16.30 0.51 -16.34
C TYR A 151 -17.38 0.38 -17.43
N SER A 152 -16.95 0.50 -18.69
CA SER A 152 -17.75 0.29 -19.89
C SER A 152 -19.08 1.08 -19.91
N GLY A 153 -19.09 2.30 -19.38
CA GLY A 153 -20.26 3.18 -19.41
C GLY A 153 -21.16 3.06 -18.18
N ALA A 154 -20.72 2.37 -17.13
CA ALA A 154 -21.44 2.26 -15.88
C ALA A 154 -21.62 3.63 -15.22
N ALA A 155 -22.83 3.88 -14.72
CA ALA A 155 -23.12 5.11 -14.00
C ALA A 155 -24.16 4.90 -12.90
N CYS A 156 -23.82 5.34 -11.68
CA CYS A 156 -24.73 5.29 -10.54
C CYS A 156 -24.32 6.29 -9.45
N ASN A 157 -25.16 6.38 -8.42
CA ASN A 157 -24.81 7.08 -7.19
C ASN A 157 -23.79 6.27 -6.41
N PHE A 158 -22.91 6.94 -5.68
CA PHE A 158 -21.87 6.29 -4.89
C PHE A 158 -21.57 7.05 -3.61
N ASN A 159 -20.89 6.35 -2.69
CA ASN A 159 -20.24 6.94 -1.54
C ASN A 159 -18.73 6.81 -1.73
N PHE A 160 -18.01 7.92 -1.64
CA PHE A 160 -16.55 7.96 -1.61
C PHE A 160 -16.09 8.27 -0.19
N THR A 161 -15.27 7.41 0.39
CA THR A 161 -14.75 7.57 1.75
C THR A 161 -13.24 7.69 1.69
N ILE A 162 -12.68 8.63 2.44
CA ILE A 162 -11.23 8.76 2.60
C ILE A 162 -10.90 8.98 4.06
N ASN A 163 -10.03 8.13 4.61
CA ASN A 163 -9.66 8.14 6.02
C ASN A 163 -8.14 8.21 6.17
N SER A 164 -7.68 8.87 7.22
CA SER A 164 -6.32 8.74 7.68
C SER A 164 -6.06 7.32 8.18
N VAL A 165 -4.86 6.81 7.91
CA VAL A 165 -4.39 5.52 8.43
C VAL A 165 -3.20 5.80 9.33
N THR A 166 -3.22 5.25 10.55
CA THR A 166 -2.07 5.37 11.44
C THR A 166 -0.93 4.50 10.91
N PRO A 167 0.29 5.04 10.73
CA PRO A 167 1.47 4.24 10.46
C PRO A 167 1.58 3.11 11.48
N PRO A 168 1.91 1.87 11.06
CA PRO A 168 2.22 0.83 12.02
C PRO A 168 3.34 1.34 12.94
N GLU A 169 3.17 1.13 14.25
CA GLU A 169 4.19 1.50 15.23
C GLU A 169 5.52 0.84 14.84
N PRO A 170 6.64 1.58 14.84
CA PRO A 170 7.95 1.00 14.58
C PRO A 170 8.19 -0.19 15.51
N VAL A 171 8.54 -1.33 14.93
CA VAL A 171 8.82 -2.53 15.71
C VAL A 171 10.19 -2.37 16.36
N ASP A 172 10.22 -2.25 17.69
CA ASP A 172 11.48 -2.32 18.44
C ASP A 172 11.92 -3.79 18.55
N PHE A 173 12.71 -4.24 17.57
CA PHE A 173 13.16 -5.63 17.53
C PHE A 173 13.96 -6.00 18.78
N CYS A 174 14.72 -5.06 19.36
CA CYS A 174 15.51 -5.30 20.57
C CYS A 174 14.62 -5.71 21.76
N ALA A 175 13.41 -5.17 21.87
CA ALA A 175 12.47 -5.52 22.94
C ALA A 175 11.85 -6.92 22.75
N LEU A 176 11.91 -7.45 21.53
CA LEU A 176 11.32 -8.73 21.14
C LEU A 176 12.34 -9.87 21.00
N VAL A 177 13.64 -9.55 21.12
CA VAL A 177 14.71 -10.56 21.09
C VAL A 177 14.49 -11.59 22.19
N ASP A 178 14.33 -12.84 21.79
CA ASP A 178 14.51 -13.96 22.70
C ASP A 178 16.01 -14.09 23.00
N GLN A 179 16.38 -13.88 24.26
CA GLN A 179 17.76 -13.89 24.75
C GLN A 179 18.28 -15.33 24.80
N GLY A 180 18.49 -15.94 23.63
CA GLY A 180 19.22 -17.19 23.51
C GLY A 180 20.72 -16.94 23.45
N THR A 181 21.51 -17.70 24.21
CA THR A 181 22.96 -17.73 24.04
C THR A 181 23.34 -18.96 23.24
N GLY A 182 24.04 -18.79 22.12
CA GLY A 182 24.51 -19.91 21.29
C GLY A 182 24.53 -19.62 19.79
N ASN A 183 24.89 -20.66 19.02
CA ASN A 183 25.00 -20.60 17.55
C ASN A 183 23.89 -21.41 16.86
N PHE A 184 22.92 -21.90 17.63
CA PHE A 184 21.83 -22.75 17.15
C PHE A 184 20.59 -22.47 17.99
N PHE A 185 19.50 -22.10 17.33
CA PHE A 185 18.22 -21.79 17.96
C PHE A 185 17.18 -22.76 17.42
N THR A 186 16.41 -23.38 18.33
CA THR A 186 15.27 -24.23 17.98
C THR A 186 14.02 -23.63 18.58
N GLY A 187 12.95 -23.53 17.80
CA GLY A 187 11.70 -22.97 18.26
C GLY A 187 10.58 -23.20 17.27
N THR A 188 9.43 -22.64 17.60
CA THR A 188 8.28 -22.53 16.71
C THR A 188 7.83 -21.08 16.72
N THR A 189 7.42 -20.55 15.57
CA THR A 189 6.83 -19.22 15.54
C THR A 189 5.37 -19.20 15.99
N CYS A 190 4.76 -20.34 16.32
CA CYS A 190 3.33 -20.42 16.69
C CYS A 190 2.91 -19.53 17.88
N ASN A 191 3.85 -19.09 18.74
CA ASN A 191 3.59 -18.16 19.84
C ASN A 191 4.17 -16.76 19.60
N GLY A 192 4.64 -16.50 18.38
CA GLY A 192 5.22 -15.23 17.96
C GLY A 192 4.16 -14.15 17.76
N GLN A 193 4.61 -12.95 17.43
CA GLN A 193 3.74 -11.84 17.01
C GLN A 193 3.64 -11.81 15.48
N ASN A 194 2.69 -11.03 14.94
CA ASN A 194 2.57 -10.76 13.50
C ASN A 194 2.68 -9.24 13.30
N LEU A 195 3.89 -8.71 13.45
CA LEU A 195 4.18 -7.29 13.41
C LEU A 195 4.78 -6.86 12.07
N LEU A 196 5.29 -7.79 11.27
CA LEU A 196 5.95 -7.47 10.01
C LEU A 196 5.37 -8.26 8.84
N GLY A 197 4.63 -7.53 8.00
CA GLY A 197 4.13 -8.05 6.73
C GLY A 197 5.17 -8.07 5.60
N SER A 198 6.17 -7.19 5.67
CA SER A 198 7.16 -6.98 4.61
C SER A 198 8.34 -6.17 5.12
N LEU A 199 9.48 -6.29 4.45
CA LEU A 199 10.67 -5.45 4.62
C LEU A 199 11.10 -4.98 3.22
N ASP A 200 11.73 -3.81 3.12
CA ASP A 200 12.17 -3.25 1.83
C ASP A 200 13.10 -4.19 1.03
N CYS A 201 13.86 -5.03 1.73
CA CYS A 201 14.75 -6.02 1.13
C CYS A 201 14.07 -7.36 0.80
N ALA A 202 12.79 -7.53 1.15
CA ALA A 202 12.04 -8.76 0.93
C ALA A 202 11.46 -8.81 -0.48
N ALA A 203 11.56 -9.98 -1.12
CA ALA A 203 10.95 -10.23 -2.43
C ALA A 203 9.45 -10.55 -2.36
N TYR A 204 8.95 -10.86 -1.17
CA TYR A 204 7.58 -11.30 -0.93
C TYR A 204 7.05 -10.70 0.36
N THR A 205 5.73 -10.50 0.42
CA THR A 205 5.02 -10.22 1.66
C THR A 205 4.81 -11.52 2.42
N HIS A 206 4.91 -11.46 3.73
CA HIS A 206 4.69 -12.58 4.62
C HIS A 206 3.58 -12.22 5.62
N ALA A 207 2.77 -13.19 6.01
CA ALA A 207 1.70 -12.99 7.00
C ALA A 207 1.86 -13.94 8.20
N GLY A 208 3.05 -14.52 8.34
CA GLY A 208 3.39 -15.49 9.36
C GLY A 208 3.80 -14.85 10.67
N LEU A 209 3.80 -15.63 11.74
CA LEU A 209 4.29 -15.15 13.04
C LEU A 209 5.83 -15.11 13.06
N GLU A 210 6.39 -14.17 13.84
CA GLU A 210 7.82 -13.88 13.96
C GLU A 210 8.46 -14.39 15.26
N TYR A 211 9.75 -14.72 15.19
CA TYR A 211 10.67 -14.78 16.34
C TYR A 211 11.98 -14.07 16.04
N TYR A 212 12.49 -13.36 17.05
CA TYR A 212 13.66 -12.49 16.95
C TYR A 212 14.81 -13.04 17.80
N TYR A 213 16.00 -13.10 17.22
CA TYR A 213 17.23 -13.54 17.89
C TYR A 213 18.32 -12.47 17.74
N GLU A 214 19.12 -12.23 18.78
CA GLU A 214 20.31 -11.39 18.69
C GLU A 214 21.55 -12.26 18.67
N ILE A 215 22.47 -11.99 17.75
CA ILE A 215 23.79 -12.59 17.72
C ILE A 215 24.88 -11.53 17.92
N PHE A 216 25.90 -11.90 18.68
CA PHE A 216 27.08 -11.08 18.86
C PHE A 216 28.15 -11.43 17.83
N MET A 217 28.56 -10.44 17.02
CA MET A 217 29.59 -10.63 15.99
C MET A 217 30.87 -9.87 16.36
N PRO A 218 31.97 -10.56 16.67
CA PRO A 218 33.27 -9.92 16.83
C PRO A 218 33.72 -9.18 15.56
N SER A 219 34.53 -8.14 15.74
CA SER A 219 35.05 -7.37 14.60
C SER A 219 35.89 -8.26 13.68
N GLY A 220 35.61 -8.21 12.38
CA GLY A 220 36.27 -9.03 11.36
C GLY A 220 35.71 -10.45 11.20
N SER A 221 34.65 -10.80 11.94
CA SER A 221 33.97 -12.09 11.78
C SER A 221 33.01 -12.11 10.60
N SER A 222 32.83 -13.29 10.03
CA SER A 222 31.76 -13.63 9.09
C SER A 222 30.90 -14.73 9.68
N PHE A 223 29.65 -14.84 9.26
CA PHE A 223 28.76 -15.93 9.63
C PHE A 223 27.94 -16.36 8.42
N THR A 224 27.38 -17.56 8.52
CA THR A 224 26.34 -18.06 7.63
C THR A 224 25.14 -18.35 8.49
N ALA A 225 23.97 -17.82 8.13
CA ALA A 225 22.72 -18.19 8.75
C ALA A 225 21.94 -19.11 7.81
N THR A 226 21.45 -20.21 8.36
CA THR A 226 20.62 -21.18 7.65
C THR A 226 19.38 -21.45 8.48
N VAL A 227 18.21 -21.38 7.87
CA VAL A 227 16.96 -21.82 8.49
C VAL A 227 16.60 -23.19 7.93
N THR A 228 16.21 -24.10 8.81
CA THR A 228 15.57 -25.37 8.44
C THR A 228 14.17 -25.34 9.01
N ASN A 229 13.18 -25.35 8.13
CA ASN A 229 11.77 -25.19 8.45
C ASN A 229 10.94 -26.40 7.95
N THR A 230 9.86 -26.71 8.66
CA THR A 230 8.89 -27.75 8.26
C THR A 230 7.68 -27.20 7.51
N ALA A 231 7.59 -25.87 7.43
CA ALA A 231 6.58 -25.11 6.71
C ALA A 231 7.27 -23.93 6.01
N ASP A 232 6.58 -23.27 5.06
CA ASP A 232 7.13 -22.12 4.37
C ASP A 232 7.57 -21.02 5.35
N GLY A 233 8.70 -20.38 5.10
CA GLY A 233 9.29 -19.46 6.06
C GLY A 233 10.43 -18.65 5.49
N ALA A 234 10.63 -17.47 6.08
CA ALA A 234 11.67 -16.53 5.72
C ALA A 234 12.66 -16.35 6.87
N LEU A 235 13.91 -16.12 6.49
CA LEU A 235 14.97 -15.71 7.40
C LEU A 235 15.45 -14.33 6.95
N TRP A 236 15.28 -13.34 7.81
CA TRP A 236 15.74 -11.98 7.59
C TRP A 236 16.89 -11.64 8.51
N LEU A 237 17.76 -10.78 8.00
CA LEU A 237 18.93 -10.29 8.69
C LEU A 237 18.87 -8.79 8.78
N LEU A 238 18.89 -8.29 10.00
CA LEU A 238 18.75 -6.88 10.35
C LEU A 238 20.02 -6.44 11.08
N ASP A 239 20.52 -5.24 10.77
CA ASP A 239 21.71 -4.67 11.40
C ASP A 239 21.39 -3.64 12.50
N ALA A 240 20.09 -3.38 12.72
CA ALA A 240 19.56 -2.48 13.74
C ALA A 240 18.24 -3.01 14.33
N CYS A 241 17.77 -2.34 15.39
CA CYS A 241 16.51 -2.65 16.08
C CYS A 241 15.29 -1.88 15.53
N ALA A 242 15.44 -1.22 14.37
CA ALA A 242 14.43 -0.44 13.68
C ALA A 242 14.66 -0.53 12.17
#